data_AF-A0A3C1FAF9-F1
#
_entry.id   AF-A0A3C1FAF9-F1
#
_cell.length_a   1.000
_cell.length_b   1.000
_cell.length_c   1.000
_cell.angle_alpha   90.00
_cell.angle_beta   90.00
_cell.angle_gamma   90.00
#
_symmetry.space_group_name_H-M   'P 1'
#
loop_
_entity.id
_entity.type
_entity.pdbx_description
1 polymer ?
#
loop_
_entity_poly.entity_id
_entity_poly.type
_entity_poly.pdbx_seq_one_letter_code
_entity_poly.pdbx_strand_id
1 'polypeptide(L)'
;MMNIRTRVLRLLLGTAVLVLVFEFSSWFIRLTGLHFPPPLLGVMVLCLLLKTKICPPALVQDICELLLKHMTLFFIPLTVGIMVYGRAISQNLTPILAAVFLGTFISMILTALLIENTIKLIKWRRLKRSK
;
A
#
# COMPACT_ATOMS: atom_id res chain seq x y z
N MET A 1 20.31 -9.20 -21.68
CA MET A 1 19.48 -8.10 -22.24
C MET A 1 18.08 -8.64 -22.48
N MET A 2 17.08 -8.11 -21.77
CA MET A 2 15.71 -8.63 -21.79
C MET A 2 14.97 -8.18 -23.06
N ASN A 3 14.41 -9.13 -23.81
CA ASN A 3 13.81 -8.89 -25.12
C ASN A 3 12.61 -7.93 -25.02
N ILE A 4 12.52 -6.90 -25.87
CA ILE A 4 11.52 -5.81 -25.78
C ILE A 4 10.08 -6.32 -25.72
N ARG A 5 9.77 -7.38 -26.49
CA ARG A 5 8.46 -8.06 -26.47
C ARG A 5 8.08 -8.62 -25.10
N THR A 6 9.04 -9.20 -24.38
CA THR A 6 8.77 -9.80 -23.07
C THR A 6 8.52 -8.73 -22.00
N ARG A 7 9.16 -7.57 -22.13
CA ARG A 7 8.92 -6.42 -21.25
C ARG A 7 7.53 -5.84 -21.42
N VAL A 8 7.09 -5.65 -22.67
CA VAL A 8 5.72 -5.17 -22.96
C VAL A 8 4.68 -6.17 -22.44
N LEU A 9 4.89 -7.47 -22.65
CA LEU A 9 3.98 -8.50 -22.14
C LEU A 9 3.88 -8.47 -20.60
N ARG A 10 5.00 -8.37 -19.89
CA ARG A 10 4.99 -8.26 -18.42
C ARG A 10 4.38 -6.96 -17.93
N LEU A 11 4.55 -5.84 -18.64
CA LEU A 11 3.84 -4.60 -18.30
C LEU A 11 2.33 -4.77 -18.39
N LEU A 12 1.82 -5.36 -19.48
CA LEU A 12 0.38 -5.59 -19.65
C LEU A 12 -0.16 -6.56 -18.59
N LEU A 13 0.51 -7.69 -18.38
CA LEU A 13 0.12 -8.68 -17.37
C LEU A 13 0.20 -8.13 -15.96
N GLY A 14 1.26 -7.39 -15.62
CA GLY A 14 1.42 -6.75 -14.32
C GLY A 14 0.32 -5.73 -14.07
N THR A 15 -0.03 -4.91 -15.06
CA THR A 15 -1.15 -3.96 -14.95
C THR A 15 -2.47 -4.69 -14.72
N ALA A 16 -2.73 -5.77 -15.45
CA ALA A 16 -3.92 -6.60 -15.25
C ALA A 16 -3.98 -7.18 -13.84
N VAL A 17 -2.87 -7.70 -13.31
CA VAL A 17 -2.80 -8.20 -11.93
C VAL A 17 -3.09 -7.10 -10.91
N LEU A 18 -2.50 -5.91 -11.05
CA LEU A 18 -2.76 -4.79 -10.14
C LEU A 18 -4.24 -4.38 -10.15
N VAL A 19 -4.87 -4.31 -11.33
CA VAL A 19 -6.30 -4.01 -11.46
C VAL A 19 -7.16 -5.09 -10.83
N LEU A 20 -6.86 -6.37 -11.07
CA LEU A 20 -7.61 -7.48 -10.47
C LEU A 20 -7.52 -7.48 -8.94
N VAL A 21 -6.34 -7.19 -8.38
CA VAL A 21 -6.15 -7.06 -6.94
C VAL A 21 -6.95 -5.89 -6.38
N PHE A 22 -6.97 -4.75 -7.06
CA PHE A 22 -7.77 -3.60 -6.66
C PHE A 22 -9.27 -3.91 -6.69
N GLU A 23 -9.77 -4.50 -7.77
CA GLU A 23 -11.19 -4.85 -7.91
C GLU A 23 -11.61 -5.90 -6.89
N PHE A 24 -10.79 -6.93 -6.66
CA PHE A 24 -11.02 -7.92 -5.62
C PHE A 24 -11.10 -7.25 -4.24
N SER A 25 -10.18 -6.33 -3.94
CA SER A 25 -10.16 -5.61 -2.67
C SER A 25 -11.39 -4.71 -2.50
N SER A 26 -11.79 -4.03 -3.56
CA SER A 26 -12.96 -3.17 -3.63
C SER A 26 -14.25 -3.97 -3.43
N TRP A 27 -14.38 -5.11 -4.10
CA TRP A 27 -15.50 -6.04 -3.95
C TRP A 27 -15.57 -6.63 -2.54
N PHE A 28 -14.44 -7.06 -1.98
CA PHE A 28 -14.38 -7.61 -0.63
C PHE A 28 -14.80 -6.60 0.44
N ILE A 29 -14.37 -5.35 0.34
CA ILE A 29 -14.74 -4.29 1.27
C ILE A 29 -16.23 -3.94 1.15
N ARG A 30 -16.76 -3.88 -0.08
CA ARG A 30 -18.21 -3.69 -0.29
C ARG A 30 -19.04 -4.82 0.33
N LEU A 31 -18.57 -6.06 0.22
CA LEU A 31 -19.26 -7.22 0.77
C LEU A 31 -19.25 -7.23 2.31
N THR A 32 -18.13 -6.82 2.91
CA THR A 32 -17.94 -6.82 4.37
C THR A 32 -18.49 -5.57 5.06
N GLY A 33 -18.79 -4.51 4.31
CA GLY A 33 -19.25 -3.23 4.86
C GLY A 33 -18.19 -2.50 5.70
N LEU A 34 -16.91 -2.87 5.56
CA LEU A 34 -15.83 -2.31 6.37
C LEU A 34 -15.49 -0.89 5.88
N HIS A 35 -15.34 0.07 6.79
CA HIS A 35 -14.83 1.41 6.47
C HIS A 35 -13.31 1.36 6.27
N PHE A 36 -12.86 0.78 5.15
CA PHE A 36 -11.46 0.61 4.82
C PHE A 36 -11.16 1.06 3.39
N PRO A 37 -10.03 1.74 3.12
CA PRO A 37 -9.64 2.08 1.76
C PRO A 37 -9.25 0.83 0.94
N PRO A 38 -9.90 0.57 -0.21
CA PRO A 38 -9.55 -0.56 -1.08
C PRO A 38 -8.08 -0.64 -1.52
N PRO A 39 -7.39 0.48 -1.83
CA PRO A 39 -5.96 0.42 -2.20
C PRO A 39 -5.07 -0.19 -1.12
N LEU A 40 -5.35 0.08 0.16
CA LEU A 40 -4.55 -0.44 1.27
C LEU A 40 -4.70 -1.96 1.40
N LEU A 41 -5.93 -2.47 1.23
CA LEU A 41 -6.19 -3.91 1.23
C LEU A 41 -5.54 -4.57 0.02
N GLY A 42 -5.54 -3.89 -1.13
CA GLY A 42 -4.86 -4.35 -2.34
C GLY A 42 -3.35 -4.54 -2.13
N VAL A 43 -2.67 -3.63 -1.44
CA VAL A 43 -1.24 -3.79 -1.11
C VAL A 43 -1.01 -4.99 -0.17
N MET A 44 -1.91 -5.23 0.79
CA MET A 44 -1.82 -6.40 1.68
C MET A 44 -2.04 -7.72 0.90
N VAL A 45 -3.03 -7.76 0.01
CA VAL A 45 -3.31 -8.91 -0.86
C VAL A 45 -2.15 -9.17 -1.81
N LEU A 46 -1.62 -8.13 -2.45
CA LEU A 46 -0.46 -8.24 -3.33
C LEU A 46 0.77 -8.77 -2.59
N CYS A 47 1.02 -8.27 -1.37
CA CYS A 47 2.09 -8.77 -0.50
C CYS A 47 1.91 -10.26 -0.19
N LEU A 48 0.68 -10.69 0.10
CA LEU A 48 0.38 -12.11 0.33
C LEU A 48 0.62 -12.96 -0.92
N LEU A 49 0.18 -12.51 -2.10
CA LEU A 49 0.39 -13.18 -3.38
C LEU A 49 1.88 -13.34 -3.75
N LEU A 50 2.68 -12.33 -3.42
CA LEU A 50 4.14 -12.38 -3.61
C LEU A 50 4.79 -13.34 -2.61
N LYS A 51 4.35 -13.32 -1.34
CA LYS A 51 4.87 -14.21 -0.29
C LYS A 51 4.55 -15.68 -0.56
N THR A 52 3.35 -15.98 -1.06
CA THR A 52 2.93 -17.35 -1.43
C THR A 52 3.50 -17.82 -2.77
N LYS A 53 4.26 -16.96 -3.47
CA LYS A 53 4.82 -17.22 -4.81
C LYS A 53 3.78 -17.54 -5.90
N ILE A 54 2.51 -17.24 -5.66
CA ILE A 54 1.44 -17.36 -6.67
C ILE A 54 1.70 -16.37 -7.81
N CYS A 55 2.13 -15.16 -7.46
CA CYS A 55 2.56 -14.16 -8.42
C CYS A 55 4.09 -14.01 -8.37
N PRO A 56 4.84 -14.35 -9.43
CA PRO A 56 6.27 -14.09 -9.46
C PRO A 56 6.54 -12.58 -9.41
N PRO A 57 7.49 -12.09 -8.59
CA PRO A 57 7.78 -10.66 -8.46
C PRO A 57 8.09 -9.99 -9.80
N ALA A 58 8.81 -10.69 -10.68
CA ALA A 58 9.18 -10.20 -12.02
C ALA A 58 7.97 -9.84 -12.89
N LEU A 59 6.77 -10.38 -12.63
CA LEU A 59 5.56 -10.08 -13.39
C LEU A 59 5.03 -8.67 -13.09
N VAL A 60 5.06 -8.24 -11.83
CA VAL A 60 4.54 -6.92 -11.40
C VAL A 60 5.64 -5.87 -11.26
N GLN A 61 6.90 -6.27 -11.15
CA GLN A 61 8.02 -5.36 -10.91
C GLN A 61 8.14 -4.27 -11.98
N ASP A 62 8.12 -4.65 -13.26
CA ASP A 62 8.27 -3.71 -14.39
C ASP A 62 7.21 -2.59 -14.34
N ILE A 63 5.95 -2.92 -14.03
CA ILE A 63 4.85 -1.93 -13.96
C ILE A 63 4.90 -1.12 -12.67
N CYS A 64 5.24 -1.73 -11.53
CA CYS A 64 5.39 -1.04 -10.26
C CYS A 64 6.52 0.00 -10.33
N GLU A 65 7.68 -0.36 -10.90
CA GLU A 65 8.79 0.58 -11.12
C GLU A 65 8.37 1.73 -12.04
N LEU A 66 7.63 1.44 -13.11
CA LEU A 66 7.12 2.47 -14.03
C LEU A 66 6.15 3.44 -13.33
N LEU A 67 5.21 2.92 -12.55
CA LEU A 67 4.22 3.72 -11.81
C LEU A 67 4.90 4.57 -10.73
N LEU A 68 5.80 3.97 -9.93
CA LEU A 68 6.52 4.67 -8.88
C LEU A 68 7.45 5.75 -9.45
N LYS A 69 8.11 5.48 -10.59
CA LYS A 69 8.96 6.47 -11.27
C LYS A 69 8.17 7.71 -11.69
N HIS A 70 6.90 7.56 -12.05
CA HIS A 70 6.04 8.66 -12.48
C HIS A 70 4.96 8.99 -11.43
N MET A 71 5.18 8.64 -10.15
CA MET A 71 4.17 8.86 -9.10
C MET A 71 3.72 10.32 -9.00
N THR A 72 4.64 11.25 -9.20
CA THR A 72 4.35 12.70 -9.22
C THR A 72 3.32 13.09 -10.27
N LEU A 73 3.32 12.44 -11.44
CA LEU A 73 2.32 12.68 -12.49
C LEU A 73 0.92 12.29 -12.00
N PHE A 74 0.80 11.18 -11.28
CA PHE A 74 -0.48 10.70 -10.73
C PHE A 74 -0.99 11.54 -9.55
N PHE A 75 -0.12 12.30 -8.87
CA PHE A 75 -0.57 13.25 -7.85
C PHE A 75 -1.31 14.44 -8.42
N ILE A 76 -1.05 14.83 -9.67
CA ILE A 76 -1.74 15.94 -10.32
C ILE A 76 -3.25 15.67 -10.34
N PRO A 77 -3.78 14.63 -11.05
CA PRO A 77 -5.22 14.37 -11.10
C PRO A 77 -5.82 14.13 -9.71
N LEU A 78 -5.09 13.48 -8.80
CA LEU A 78 -5.52 13.28 -7.42
C LEU A 78 -5.75 14.62 -6.71
N THR A 79 -4.80 15.56 -6.84
CA THR A 79 -4.86 16.87 -6.15
C THR A 79 -5.92 17.77 -6.75
N VAL A 80 -6.05 17.84 -8.08
CA VAL A 80 -7.11 18.65 -8.71
C VAL A 80 -8.50 18.12 -8.36
N GLY A 81 -8.66 16.80 -8.22
CA GLY A 81 -9.92 16.20 -7.78
C GLY A 81 -10.33 16.63 -6.37
N ILE A 82 -9.37 16.84 -5.46
CA ILE A 82 -9.64 17.29 -4.09
C ILE A 82 -10.12 18.75 -4.08
N MET A 83 -9.70 19.59 -5.03
CA MET A 83 -10.12 21.01 -5.09
C MET A 83 -11.64 21.19 -5.20
N VAL A 84 -12.37 20.20 -5.76
CA VAL A 84 -13.83 20.19 -5.81
C VAL A 84 -14.46 20.25 -4.41
N TYR A 85 -13.77 19.72 -3.40
CA TYR A 85 -14.21 19.72 -2.00
C TYR A 85 -13.65 20.90 -1.18
N GLY A 86 -13.13 21.94 -1.84
CA GLY A 86 -12.44 23.07 -1.18
C GLY A 86 -13.25 23.75 -0.07
N ARG A 87 -14.57 23.91 -0.24
CA ARG A 87 -15.45 24.46 0.81
C ARG A 87 -15.50 23.57 2.05
N ALA A 88 -15.72 22.27 1.87
CA ALA A 88 -15.77 21.32 2.99
C ALA A 88 -14.45 21.25 3.74
N ILE A 89 -13.33 21.33 3.00
CA ILE A 89 -11.98 21.38 3.59
C ILE A 89 -11.81 22.67 4.40
N SER A 90 -12.17 23.84 3.84
CA SER A 90 -12.02 25.14 4.53
C SER A 90 -12.77 25.19 5.86
N GLN A 91 -13.96 24.59 5.94
CA GLN A 91 -14.77 24.52 7.16
C GLN A 91 -14.19 23.55 8.20
N ASN A 92 -13.42 22.56 7.77
CA ASN A 92 -12.90 21.47 8.61
C ASN A 92 -11.36 21.44 8.66
N LEU A 93 -10.69 22.56 8.41
CA LEU A 93 -9.21 22.61 8.40
C LEU A 93 -8.62 22.15 9.73
N THR A 94 -9.16 22.63 10.84
CA THR A 94 -8.68 22.29 12.19
C THR A 94 -8.75 20.78 12.48
N PRO A 95 -9.91 20.10 12.34
CA PRO A 95 -9.96 18.65 12.56
C PRO A 95 -9.15 17.85 11.55
N ILE A 96 -9.03 18.29 10.29
CA ILE A 96 -8.17 17.63 9.28
C ILE A 96 -6.71 17.69 9.71
N LEU A 97 -6.20 18.89 10.05
CA LEU A 97 -4.82 19.06 10.49
C LEU A 97 -4.55 18.25 11.77
N ALA A 98 -5.46 18.30 12.74
CA ALA A 98 -5.34 17.50 13.96
C ALA A 98 -5.28 16.00 13.65
N ALA A 99 -6.15 15.49 12.76
CA ALA A 99 -6.16 14.08 12.36
C ALA A 99 -4.86 13.67 11.66
N VAL A 100 -4.32 14.51 10.77
CA VAL A 100 -3.06 14.23 10.07
C VAL A 100 -1.88 14.20 11.03
N PHE A 101 -1.71 15.24 11.86
CA PHE A 101 -0.60 15.32 12.80
C PHE A 101 -0.68 14.22 13.86
N LEU A 102 -1.81 14.13 14.57
CA LEU A 102 -1.98 13.12 15.62
C LEU A 102 -1.92 11.71 15.04
N GLY A 103 -2.58 11.46 13.91
CA GLY A 103 -2.54 10.16 13.24
C GLY A 103 -1.11 9.75 12.86
N THR A 104 -0.30 10.68 12.36
CA THR A 104 1.11 10.43 12.01
C THR A 104 1.93 10.09 13.25
N PHE A 105 1.85 10.90 14.30
CA PHE A 105 2.61 10.66 15.54
C PHE A 105 2.17 9.36 16.23
N ILE A 106 0.87 9.12 16.35
CA ILE A 106 0.33 7.90 16.94
C ILE A 106 0.78 6.68 16.13
N SER A 107 0.65 6.71 14.80
CA SER A 107 1.10 5.62 13.92
C SER A 107 2.60 5.34 14.09
N MET A 108 3.42 6.40 14.15
CA MET A 108 4.87 6.26 14.32
C MET A 108 5.23 5.66 15.69
N ILE A 109 4.63 6.13 16.78
CA ILE A 109 4.87 5.61 18.14
C ILE A 109 4.41 4.16 18.23
N LEU A 110 3.22 3.83 17.75
CA LEU A 110 2.71 2.45 17.76
C LEU A 110 3.61 1.52 16.96
N THR A 111 4.06 1.95 15.77
CA THR A 111 4.99 1.17 14.95
C THR A 111 6.31 0.94 15.68
N ALA A 112 6.86 1.98 16.31
CA ALA A 112 8.10 1.87 17.10
C ALA A 112 7.96 0.88 18.26
N LEU A 113 6.87 0.97 19.05
CA LEU A 113 6.61 0.06 20.17
C LEU A 113 6.41 -1.39 19.72
N LEU A 114 5.65 -1.61 18.64
CA LEU A 114 5.42 -2.96 18.09
C LEU A 114 6.73 -3.60 17.63
N ILE A 115 7.59 -2.83 16.96
CA ILE A 115 8.90 -3.31 16.48
C ILE A 115 9.82 -3.58 17.68
N GLU A 116 9.93 -2.67 18.65
CA GLU A 116 10.79 -2.86 19.83
C GLU A 116 10.38 -4.13 20.60
N ASN A 117 9.08 -4.30 20.83
CA ASN A 117 8.57 -5.48 21.54
C ASN A 117 8.87 -6.77 20.75
N THR A 118 8.68 -6.76 19.44
CA THR A 118 9.01 -7.91 18.57
C THR A 118 10.50 -8.25 18.62
N ILE A 119 11.39 -7.25 18.60
CA ILE A 119 12.84 -7.44 18.71
C ILE A 119 13.22 -8.01 20.08
N LYS A 120 12.64 -7.49 21.18
CA LYS A 120 12.84 -8.01 22.54
C LYS A 120 12.42 -9.48 22.64
N LEU A 121 11.26 -9.83 22.09
CA LEU A 121 10.74 -11.20 22.04
C LEU A 121 11.68 -12.14 21.28
N ILE A 122 12.20 -11.70 20.12
CA ILE A 122 13.15 -12.49 19.33
C ILE A 122 14.48 -12.66 20.09
N LYS A 123 15.01 -11.59 20.71
CA LYS A 123 16.24 -11.65 21.52
C LYS A 123 16.10 -12.60 22.71
N TRP A 124 14.99 -12.53 23.41
CA TRP A 124 14.69 -13.42 24.54
C TRP A 124 14.58 -14.89 24.10
N ARG A 125 13.91 -15.17 22.96
CA ARG A 125 13.85 -16.52 22.39
C ARG A 125 15.21 -17.05 21.94
N ARG A 126 16.10 -16.20 21.43
CA ARG A 126 17.45 -16.60 20.99
C ARG A 126 18.37 -16.94 22.18
N LEU A 127 18.29 -16.19 23.29
CA LEU A 127 19.05 -16.47 24.52
C LEU A 127 18.62 -17.79 25.18
N LYS A 128 17.32 -18.11 25.15
CA LYS A 128 16.79 -19.36 25.73
C LYS A 128 17.09 -20.62 24.89
N ARG A 129 17.57 -20.47 23.66
CA ARG A 129 17.91 -21.56 22.72
C ARG A 129 19.43 -21.85 22.65
N SER A 130 20.25 -21.08 23.37
CA SER A 130 21.72 -21.21 23.44
C SER A 130 22.20 -21.86 24.75
N LYS A 131 21.27 -22.37 25.57
CA LYS A 131 21.50 -23.34 26.64
C LYS A 131 20.72 -24.60 26.27
#